data_AF-A0A2V6FRH3-F1
#
_entry.id   AF-A0A2V6FRH3-F1
#
_cell.length_a   1.000
_cell.length_b   1.000
_cell.length_c   1.000
_cell.angle_alpha   90.00
_cell.angle_beta   90.00
_cell.angle_gamma   90.00
#
_symmetry.space_group_name_H-M   'P 1'
#
loop_
_entity.id
_entity.type
_entity.pdbx_description
1 polymer ?
#
loop_
_entity_poly.entity_id
_entity_poly.type
_entity_poly.pdbx_seq_one_letter_code
_entity_poly.pdbx_strand_id
1 'polypeptide(L)' 'MNTRAQARSRIMKMLKNQHIRYFVDWEVIDAEGVNSLNLLNPFDAAPEEADSWARQLNLV' A
#
# COMPACT_ATOMS: atom_id res chain seq x y z
N MET A 1 13.76 10.36 -6.40
CA MET A 1 12.32 10.66 -6.20
C MET A 1 11.95 9.89 -4.94
N ASN A 2 11.98 10.55 -3.78
CA ASN A 2 12.10 9.89 -2.47
C ASN A 2 10.89 10.29 -1.61
N THR A 3 9.69 9.83 -1.96
CA THR A 3 8.45 10.20 -1.26
C THR A 3 7.51 9.00 -1.17
N ARG A 4 6.48 9.11 -0.32
CA ARG A 4 5.42 8.10 -0.17
C ARG A 4 4.73 7.68 -1.48
N ALA A 5 4.81 8.52 -2.52
CA ALA A 5 4.31 8.18 -3.85
C ALA A 5 5.01 6.94 -4.43
N GLN A 6 6.29 6.70 -4.09
CA GLN A 6 7.01 5.48 -4.47
C GLN A 6 6.41 4.25 -3.80
N ALA A 7 6.22 4.31 -2.47
CA ALA A 7 5.58 3.23 -1.71
C ALA A 7 4.18 2.93 -2.26
N ARG A 8 3.36 3.97 -2.46
CA ARG A 8 2.02 3.84 -3.05
C ARG A 8 2.05 3.22 -4.44
N SER A 9 2.93 3.68 -5.34
CA SER A 9 3.04 3.12 -6.69
C SER A 9 3.42 1.63 -6.67
N ARG A 10 4.30 1.23 -5.74
CA ARG A 10 4.67 -0.17 -5.55
C ARG A 10 3.47 -1.02 -5.11
N ILE A 11 2.71 -0.56 -4.12
CA ILE A 11 1.51 -1.26 -3.65
C ILE A 11 0.44 -1.36 -4.75
N MET A 12 0.20 -0.28 -5.49
CA MET A 12 -0.75 -0.28 -6.62
C MET A 12 -0.40 -1.34 -7.68
N LYS A 13 0.90 -1.53 -7.98
CA LYS A 13 1.33 -2.58 -8.91
C LYS A 13 1.04 -3.99 -8.40
N MET A 14 1.11 -4.19 -7.09
CA MET A 14 0.75 -5.48 -6.47
C MET A 14 -0.76 -5.72 -6.51
N LEU A 15 -1.54 -4.71 -6.11
CA LEU A 15 -3.01 -4.75 -6.14
C LEU A 15 -3.59 -5.01 -7.53
N LYS A 16 -2.93 -4.53 -8.59
CA LYS A 16 -3.35 -4.77 -9.98
C LYS A 16 -3.55 -6.25 -10.32
N ASN A 17 -2.80 -7.15 -9.68
CA ASN A 17 -2.88 -8.59 -9.93
C ASN A 17 -3.87 -9.31 -8.99
N GLN A 18 -4.47 -8.60 -8.04
CA GLN A 18 -5.41 -9.17 -7.08
C GLN A 18 -6.85 -9.02 -7.59
N HIS A 19 -7.67 -10.03 -7.35
CA HIS A 19 -9.10 -10.03 -7.69
C HIS A 19 -9.96 -9.55 -6.52
N ILE A 20 -9.53 -8.49 -5.85
CA ILE A 20 -10.18 -7.92 -4.67
C ILE A 20 -10.53 -6.45 -4.89
N ARG A 21 -11.49 -5.94 -4.11
CA ARG A 21 -11.79 -4.51 -4.09
C ARG A 21 -10.74 -3.77 -3.28
N TYR A 22 -10.29 -2.63 -3.79
CA TYR A 22 -9.33 -1.77 -3.12
C TYR A 22 -9.61 -0.30 -3.39
N PHE A 23 -9.13 0.55 -2.48
CA PHE A 23 -9.17 2.01 -2.53
C PHE A 23 -7.77 2.57 -2.31
N VAL A 24 -7.42 3.63 -3.04
CA VAL A 24 -6.10 4.27 -2.97
C VAL A 24 -6.25 5.78 -2.92
N ASP A 25 -5.67 6.40 -1.91
CA ASP A 25 -5.55 7.83 -1.71
C ASP A 25 -4.09 8.23 -1.46
N TRP A 26 -3.85 9.51 -1.19
CA TRP A 26 -2.54 10.07 -0.89
C TRP A 26 -1.91 9.46 0.34
N GLU A 27 -2.72 9.26 1.38
CA GLU A 27 -2.27 8.89 2.72
C GLU A 27 -2.80 7.52 3.15
N VAL A 28 -3.79 6.96 2.44
CA VAL A 28 -4.45 5.72 2.84
C VAL A 28 -4.56 4.79 1.64
N ILE A 29 -4.27 3.51 1.85
CA ILE A 29 -4.59 2.42 0.94
C ILE A 29 -5.43 1.42 1.70
N ASP A 30 -6.56 1.02 1.13
CA ASP A 30 -7.46 0.05 1.74
C ASP A 30 -7.76 -1.08 0.77
N ALA A 31 -7.92 -2.31 1.28
CA ALA A 31 -8.23 -3.46 0.45
C ALA A 31 -9.00 -4.51 1.25
N GLU A 32 -9.91 -5.22 0.57
CA GLU A 32 -10.75 -6.24 1.18
C GLU A 32 -9.89 -7.37 1.79
N GLY A 33 -10.14 -7.71 3.06
CA GLY A 33 -9.43 -8.78 3.77
C GLY A 33 -8.14 -8.35 4.49
N VAL A 34 -7.71 -7.10 4.38
CA VAL A 34 -6.56 -6.54 5.11
C VAL A 34 -6.93 -5.22 5.80
N ASN A 35 -6.21 -4.86 6.86
CA ASN A 35 -6.36 -3.55 7.50
C ASN A 35 -5.87 -2.45 6.57
N SER A 36 -6.32 -1.21 6.71
CA SER A 36 -5.83 -0.12 5.87
C SER A 36 -4.36 0.23 6.15
N LEU A 37 -3.59 0.55 5.10
CA LEU A 37 -2.22 1.06 5.17
C LEU A 37 -2.23 2.58 5.18
N ASN A 38 -1.61 3.19 6.20
CA ASN A 38 -1.45 4.64 6.30
C ASN A 38 -0.02 5.05 5.91
N LEU A 39 0.10 5.99 4.96
CA LEU A 39 1.33 6.58 4.46
C LEU A 39 1.45 8.03 4.93
N LEU A 40 1.59 8.23 6.24
CA LEU A 40 1.51 9.56 6.87
C LEU A 40 2.76 10.43 6.63
N ASN A 41 3.94 9.82 6.50
CA ASN A 41 5.17 10.57 6.22
C ASN A 41 5.31 10.82 4.70
N PRO A 42 5.21 12.07 4.22
CA PRO A 42 5.29 12.36 2.78
C PRO A 42 6.67 12.07 2.18
N PHE A 43 7.74 12.09 2.97
CA PHE A 43 9.12 11.90 2.52
C PHE A 43 9.63 10.48 2.70
N ASP A 44 8.86 9.60 3.32
CA ASP A 44 9.23 8.20 3.45
C ASP A 44 8.83 7.43 2.18
N ALA A 45 9.84 6.97 1.44
CA ALA A 45 9.64 6.22 0.20
C ALA A 45 9.46 4.71 0.43
N ALA A 46 9.80 4.20 1.63
CA ALA A 46 9.79 2.78 1.95
C ALA A 46 9.44 2.54 3.42
N PRO A 47 8.24 2.96 3.88
CA PRO A 47 7.80 2.70 5.23
C PRO A 47 7.67 1.19 5.47
N GLU A 48 8.15 0.72 6.62
CA GLU A 48 8.13 -0.69 7.01
C GLU A 48 6.70 -1.26 7.05
N GLU A 49 5.71 -0.42 7.40
CA GLU A 49 4.31 -0.81 7.39
C GLU A 49 3.84 -1.21 5.98
N ALA A 50 4.36 -0.58 4.93
CA ALA A 50 3.99 -0.93 3.56
C ALA A 50 4.49 -2.32 3.16
N ASP A 51 5.68 -2.74 3.63
CA ASP A 51 6.18 -4.10 3.42
C ASP A 51 5.38 -5.14 4.19
N SER A 52 5.06 -4.85 5.45
CA SER A 52 4.24 -5.72 6.28
C SER A 52 2.84 -5.89 5.70
N TRP A 53 2.25 -4.80 5.24
CA TRP A 53 0.94 -4.80 4.59
C TRP A 53 0.94 -5.58 3.28
N ALA A 54 1.97 -5.39 2.45
CA ALA A 54 2.16 -6.14 1.21
C ALA A 54 2.24 -7.67 1.45
N ARG A 55 2.81 -8.11 2.58
CA ARG A 55 2.82 -9.53 2.96
C ARG A 55 1.43 -10.03 3.33
N GLN A 56 0.65 -9.23 4.07
CA GLN A 56 -0.73 -9.58 4.42
C GLN A 56 -1.61 -9.72 3.18
N LEU A 57 -1.46 -8.83 2.19
CA LEU A 57 -2.19 -8.89 0.93
C LEU A 57 -1.97 -10.22 0.18
N ASN A 58 -0.78 -10.81 0.24
CA ASN A 58 -0.48 -12.08 -0.43
C ASN A 58 -1.04 -13.31 0.30
N LEU A 59 -1.61 -13.14 1.49
CA LEU A 59 -2.25 -14.20 2.27
C LEU A 59 -3.77 -14.23 2.10
N VAL A 60 -4.32 -13.23 1.40
CA VAL A 60 -5.75 -13.10 1.03
C VAL A 60 -5.93 -13.62 -0.39
#